data_AF-A0A3A4UE87-F1
#
_entry.id   AF-A0A3A4UE87-F1
#
_cell.length_a   1.000
_cell.length_b   1.000
_cell.length_c   1.000
_cell.angle_alpha   90.00
_cell.angle_beta   90.00
_cell.angle_gamma   90.00
#
_symmetry.space_group_name_H-M   'P 1'
#
loop_
_entity.id
_entity.type
_entity.pdbx_description
1 polymer ?
#
loop_
_entity_poly.entity_id
_entity_poly.type
_entity_poly.pdbx_seq_one_letter_code
_entity_poly.pdbx_strand_id
1 'polypeptide(L)' 'MVRKDTIYSFSVSYEENAQEGARYLKEDLAKEEAMVFFDYAKRNGSAQFEDDDDRQFTLLYQEGSYVIIRRE' A
#
# COMPACT_ATOMS: atom_id res chain seq x y z
N MET A 1 5.65 -8.03 13.30
CA MET A 1 6.83 -7.11 13.25
C MET A 1 6.60 -6.10 12.14
N VAL A 2 6.87 -4.81 12.38
CA VAL A 2 6.73 -3.77 11.35
C VAL A 2 7.90 -3.85 10.38
N ARG A 3 7.61 -3.94 9.09
CA ARG A 3 8.56 -3.87 7.98
C ARG A 3 8.46 -2.49 7.34
N LYS A 4 9.56 -2.07 6.72
CA LYS A 4 9.65 -0.86 5.91
C LYS A 4 10.22 -1.24 4.56
N ASP A 5 9.63 -0.73 3.49
CA ASP A 5 10.10 -0.91 2.13
C ASP A 5 9.96 0.40 1.35
N THR A 6 10.69 0.50 0.25
CA THR A 6 10.50 1.57 -0.73
C THR A 6 9.73 1.01 -1.91
N ILE A 7 8.49 1.48 -2.09
CA ILE A 7 7.67 1.15 -3.25
C ILE A 7 7.77 2.33 -4.21
N TYR A 8 8.54 2.12 -5.28
CA TYR A 8 9.00 3.16 -6.22
C TYR A 8 9.76 4.31 -5.53
N SER A 9 9.06 5.39 -5.17
CA SER A 9 9.65 6.57 -4.51
C SER A 9 8.97 6.89 -3.17
N PHE A 10 8.16 5.97 -2.67
CA PHE A 10 7.41 6.13 -1.43
C PHE A 10 7.94 5.19 -0.35
N SER A 11 8.19 5.75 0.83
CA SER A 11 8.45 4.96 2.03
C SER A 11 7.14 4.37 2.54
N VAL A 12 7.07 3.05 2.58
CA VAL A 12 5.87 2.31 2.99
C VAL A 12 6.22 1.40 4.16
N SER A 13 5.41 1.46 5.22
CA SER A 13 5.49 0.52 6.34
C SER A 13 4.28 -0.40 6.38
N TYR A 14 4.47 -1.64 6.82
CA TYR A 14 3.40 -2.62 6.93
C TYR A 14 3.77 -3.71 7.94
N GLU A 15 2.76 -4.38 8.48
CA GLU A 15 2.97 -5.61 9.27
C GLU A 15 3.03 -6.84 8.37
N GLU A 16 3.54 -7.95 8.91
CA GLU A 16 3.73 -9.20 8.16
C GLU A 16 2.46 -9.72 7.48
N ASN A 17 1.29 -9.56 8.11
CA ASN A 17 0.00 -9.95 7.54
C ASN A 17 -0.42 -9.10 6.33
N ALA A 18 0.22 -7.94 6.11
CA ALA A 18 -0.03 -7.01 5.01
C ALA A 18 1.08 -7.03 3.94
N GLN A 19 2.03 -7.98 4.04
CA GLN A 19 3.14 -8.11 3.09
C GLN A 19 2.66 -8.29 1.65
N GLU A 20 1.59 -9.06 1.42
CA GLU A 20 1.06 -9.28 0.07
C GLU A 20 0.51 -7.99 -0.55
N GLY A 21 -0.10 -7.10 0.23
CA GLY A 21 -0.52 -5.80 -0.28
C GLY A 21 0.66 -4.91 -0.69
N ALA A 22 1.79 -5.01 0.02
CA ALA A 22 3.02 -4.31 -0.36
C ALA A 22 3.65 -4.89 -1.62
N ARG A 23 3.68 -6.23 -1.74
CA ARG A 23 4.16 -6.94 -2.94
C ARG A 23 3.31 -6.56 -4.15
N TYR A 24 1.98 -6.59 -4.00
CA TYR A 24 1.04 -6.25 -5.05
C TYR A 24 1.29 -4.85 -5.65
N LEU A 25 1.38 -3.83 -4.79
CA LEU A 25 1.65 -2.45 -5.22
C LEU A 25 3.05 -2.26 -5.83
N LYS A 26 4.00 -3.16 -5.58
CA LYS A 26 5.40 -3.04 -5.98
C LYS A 26 5.74 -3.83 -7.24
N GLU A 27 5.18 -5.03 -7.35
CA GLU A 27 5.60 -6.07 -8.29
C GLU A 27 4.48 -6.51 -9.23
N ASP A 28 3.23 -6.49 -8.79
CA ASP A 28 2.10 -7.04 -9.58
C ASP A 28 1.40 -5.94 -10.40
N LEU A 29 1.36 -4.71 -9.91
CA LEU A 29 0.84 -3.56 -10.65
C LEU A 29 1.89 -2.88 -11.52
N ALA A 30 1.43 -2.31 -12.64
CA ALA A 30 2.22 -1.31 -13.33
C ALA A 30 2.41 -0.08 -12.43
N LYS A 31 3.56 0.58 -12.56
CA LYS A 31 3.92 1.74 -11.72
C LYS A 31 2.84 2.81 -11.74
N GLU A 32 2.30 3.10 -12.93
CA GLU A 32 1.28 4.12 -13.13
C GLU A 32 -0.02 3.79 -12.39
N GLU A 33 -0.40 2.51 -12.32
CA GLU A 33 -1.58 2.03 -11.59
C GLU A 33 -1.35 2.11 -10.09
N ALA A 34 -0.19 1.64 -9.61
CA ALA A 34 0.17 1.75 -8.20
C ALA A 34 0.18 3.22 -7.73
N MET A 35 0.69 4.14 -8.55
CA MET A 35 0.70 5.58 -8.25
C MET A 35 -0.69 6.17 -8.00
N VAL A 36 -1.76 5.62 -8.61
CA VAL A 36 -3.14 6.07 -8.36
C VAL A 36 -3.51 5.88 -6.88
N PHE A 37 -3.13 4.75 -6.28
CA PHE A 37 -3.42 4.50 -4.85
C PHE A 37 -2.65 5.45 -3.94
N PHE A 38 -1.36 5.70 -4.22
CA PHE A 38 -0.56 6.64 -3.43
C PHE A 38 -1.11 8.07 -3.51
N ASP A 39 -1.43 8.54 -4.72
CA ASP A 39 -1.99 9.87 -4.92
C ASP A 39 -3.37 10.02 -4.27
N TYR A 40 -4.22 9.00 -4.40
CA TYR A 40 -5.53 8.99 -3.76
C TYR A 40 -5.40 8.99 -2.23
N ALA A 41 -4.54 8.15 -1.65
CA ALA A 41 -4.30 8.11 -0.22
C ALA A 41 -3.73 9.43 0.31
N LYS A 42 -2.80 10.05 -0.43
CA LYS A 42 -2.25 11.36 -0.05
C LYS A 42 -3.31 12.46 0.01
N ARG A 43 -4.29 12.43 -0.89
CA ARG A 43 -5.36 13.44 -0.97
C ARG A 43 -6.50 13.18 0.00
N ASN A 44 -6.84 11.91 0.25
CA ASN A 44 -8.03 11.51 0.99
C ASN A 44 -7.72 10.88 2.36
N GLY A 45 -6.44 10.77 2.72
CA GLY A 45 -5.96 10.09 3.93
C GLY A 45 -5.84 8.57 3.78
N SER A 46 -6.56 7.95 2.83
CA SER A 46 -6.48 6.52 2.58
C SER A 46 -6.94 6.11 1.18
N ALA A 47 -6.48 4.97 0.70
CA ALA A 47 -6.96 4.29 -0.50
C ALA A 47 -7.20 2.79 -0.18
N GLN A 48 -8.30 2.24 -0.68
CA GLN A 48 -8.59 0.82 -0.57
C GLN A 48 -8.23 0.10 -1.87
N PHE A 49 -7.66 -1.10 -1.75
CA PHE A 49 -7.35 -1.96 -2.88
C PHE A 49 -7.49 -3.43 -2.50
N GLU A 50 -7.53 -4.27 -3.52
CA GLU A 50 -7.55 -5.73 -3.47
C GLU A 50 -6.34 -6.24 -4.25
N ASP A 51 -5.83 -7.43 -3.91
CA ASP A 51 -4.88 -8.14 -4.76
C ASP A 51 -5.56 -9.27 -5.54
N ASP A 52 -4.77 -10.02 -6.32
CA ASP A 52 -5.28 -11.09 -7.17
C ASP A 52 -5.87 -12.30 -6.40
N ASP A 53 -5.66 -12.37 -5.08
CA ASP A 53 -6.23 -13.41 -4.20
C ASP A 53 -7.45 -12.87 -3.40
N ASP A 54 -8.07 -11.78 -3.86
CA ASP A 54 -9.20 -11.07 -3.23
C ASP A 54 -8.89 -10.59 -1.79
N ARG A 55 -7.61 -10.46 -1.41
CA ARG A 55 -7.24 -9.97 -0.08
C ARG A 55 -7.38 -8.47 -0.02
N GLN A 56 -7.93 -7.98 1.08
CA GLN A 56 -8.35 -6.60 1.24
C GLN A 56 -7.29 -5.76 1.96
N PHE A 57 -6.84 -4.65 1.37
CA PHE A 57 -5.82 -3.78 1.96
C PHE A 57 -6.15 -2.30 1.90
N THR A 58 -5.80 -1.55 2.95
CA THR A 58 -5.87 -0.09 2.98
C THR A 58 -4.47 0.49 2.97
N LEU A 59 -4.18 1.36 2.02
CA LEU A 59 -3.02 2.25 2.03
C LEU A 59 -3.41 3.55 2.74
N LEU A 60 -2.88 3.77 3.94
CA LEU A 60 -3.06 4.99 4.72
C LEU A 60 -1.93 5.98 4.42
N TYR A 61 -2.24 7.28 4.41
CA TYR A 61 -1.25 8.34 4.41
C TYR A 61 -1.30 9.10 5.74
N GLN A 62 -0.19 9.11 6.48
CA GLN A 62 -0.07 9.78 7.77
C GLN A 62 1.27 10.51 7.84
N GLU A 63 1.23 11.83 8.10
CA GLU A 63 2.41 12.65 8.38
C GLU A 63 3.57 12.50 7.38
N GLY A 64 3.27 12.37 6.08
CA GLY A 64 4.29 12.23 5.04
C GLY A 64 4.73 10.80 4.75
N SER A 65 4.20 9.80 5.46
CA SER A 65 4.52 8.38 5.29
C SER A 65 3.30 7.56 4.90
N TYR A 66 3.52 6.42 4.25
CA TYR A 66 2.46 5.49 3.90
C TYR A 66 2.48 4.23 4.77
N VAL A 67 1.30 3.73 5.12
CA VAL A 67 1.13 2.51 5.90
C VAL A 67 0.14 1.59 5.19
N ILE A 68 0.51 0.33 4.96
CA ILE A 68 -0.44 -0.67 4.47
C ILE A 68 -0.95 -1.49 5.66
N ILE A 69 -2.27 -1.59 5.75
CA ILE A 69 -2.96 -2.47 6.69
C ILE A 69 -3.81 -3.47 5.90
N ARG A 70 -3.88 -4.71 6.39
CA ARG A 70 -4.83 -5.71 5.89
C ARG A 70 -6.18 -5.54 6.60
N ARG A 71 -7.27 -5.68 5.84
CA ARG A 71 -8.63 -5.75 6.37
C ARG A 71 -9.06 -7.22 6.40
N GLU A 72 -9.81 -7.59 7.43
CA GLU A 72 -10.43 -8.92 7.57
C GLU A 72 -11.63 -9.08 6.63
#